data_AF-A0A6I0DZP4-F1
#
_entry.id   AF-A0A6I0DZP4-F1
#
_cell.length_a   1.000
_cell.length_b   1.000
_cell.length_c   1.000
_cell.angle_alpha   90.00
_cell.angle_beta   90.00
_cell.angle_gamma   90.00
#
_symmetry.space_group_name_H-M   'P 1'
#
loop_
_entity.id
_entity.type
_entity.pdbx_description
1 polymer ?
#
loop_
_entity_poly.entity_id
_entity_poly.type
_entity_poly.pdbx_seq_one_letter_code
_entity_poly.pdbx_strand_id
1 'polypeptide(L)'
;PGGLVAFITSQGVLNSPTNRPVRESLMSSCEPVSIIRLPNNLFSEYAGTEVGSDLIVLQKREQQDQFVSTPEKQAFIESRTLSNGITVNNSFKTFDRVVHTDAKVDTDPYGKPAMVFTHKDGIEGIAKDLRQMLKEDFSRYLDLKHYQSHAQDTVERVQSQTVAATDIKPTLNPGEPRFPDDLDPFWQAIEDDWFPNDNQTGAVKSTIENKPDLKKQQPIYSGQGALFDMDDTAIQKEPPATEAKPRQAITQEP
;
A
#
# COMPACT_ATOMS: atom_id res chain seq x y z
N PRO A 1 -18.78 -13.29 8.43
CA PRO A 1 -17.63 -14.02 7.85
C PRO A 1 -17.80 -14.17 6.34
N GLY A 2 -16.81 -14.70 5.60
CA GLY A 2 -16.84 -14.94 4.16
C GLY A 2 -16.74 -13.70 3.27
N GLY A 3 -17.34 -12.58 3.69
CA GLY A 3 -17.44 -11.34 2.92
C GLY A 3 -16.11 -10.66 2.64
N LEU A 4 -16.11 -9.81 1.60
CA LEU A 4 -14.96 -9.04 1.17
C LEU A 4 -14.98 -7.61 1.72
N VAL A 5 -13.79 -7.12 2.02
CA VAL A 5 -13.49 -5.76 2.50
C VAL A 5 -12.50 -5.16 1.50
N ALA A 6 -12.83 -4.01 0.91
CA ALA A 6 -11.98 -3.37 -0.10
C ALA A 6 -11.86 -1.86 0.17
N PHE A 7 -10.64 -1.34 0.23
CA PHE A 7 -10.36 0.07 0.51
C PHE A 7 -9.07 0.54 -0.17
N ILE A 8 -8.97 1.86 -0.39
CA ILE A 8 -7.75 2.52 -0.87
C ILE A 8 -7.17 3.32 0.29
N THR A 9 -5.85 3.28 0.46
CA THR A 9 -5.16 4.06 1.49
C THR A 9 -3.81 4.61 1.02
N SER A 10 -3.11 5.38 1.84
CA SER A 10 -1.79 5.91 1.50
C SER A 10 -0.70 4.84 1.66
N GLN A 11 0.33 4.91 0.82
CA GLN A 11 1.47 3.96 0.89
C GLN A 11 2.20 3.98 2.24
N GLY A 12 2.07 5.05 3.04
CA GLY A 12 2.61 5.13 4.40
C GLY A 12 2.05 4.07 5.35
N VAL A 13 0.83 3.56 5.10
CA VAL A 13 0.21 2.51 5.91
C VAL A 13 0.92 1.17 5.76
N LEU A 14 1.21 0.77 4.53
CA LEU A 14 1.92 -0.48 4.26
C LEU A 14 3.44 -0.33 4.45
N ASN A 15 4.01 0.83 4.12
CA ASN A 15 5.46 1.04 4.18
C ASN A 15 5.98 1.39 5.58
N SER A 16 5.23 2.09 6.45
CA SER A 16 5.79 2.54 7.74
C SER A 16 5.90 1.39 8.76
N PRO A 17 7.04 1.23 9.45
CA PRO A 17 7.16 0.31 10.58
C PRO A 17 6.22 0.64 11.75
N THR A 18 5.89 1.94 11.94
CA THR A 18 4.96 2.39 13.01
C THR A 18 3.57 1.80 12.87
N ASN A 19 3.17 1.51 11.63
CA ASN A 19 1.81 1.09 11.30
C ASN A 19 1.68 -0.44 11.29
N ARG A 20 2.69 -1.16 11.79
CA ARG A 20 2.67 -2.61 12.01
C ARG A 20 1.45 -3.08 12.82
N PRO A 21 1.05 -2.45 13.95
CA PRO A 21 -0.08 -2.94 14.75
C PRO A 21 -1.40 -2.93 13.98
N VAL A 22 -1.65 -1.89 13.17
CA VAL A 22 -2.82 -1.81 12.27
C VAL A 22 -2.82 -2.97 11.27
N ARG A 23 -1.66 -3.35 10.72
CA ARG A 23 -1.54 -4.48 9.79
C ARG A 23 -1.70 -5.84 10.49
N GLU A 24 -1.25 -5.96 11.74
CA GLU A 24 -1.46 -7.15 12.57
C GLU A 24 -2.95 -7.29 12.96
N SER A 25 -3.63 -6.19 13.30
CA SER A 25 -5.07 -6.15 13.56
C SER A 25 -5.89 -6.58 12.33
N LEU A 26 -5.61 -6.00 11.15
CA LEU A 26 -6.26 -6.39 9.88
C LEU A 26 -6.08 -7.89 9.57
N MET A 27 -4.87 -8.44 9.79
CA MET A 27 -4.57 -9.86 9.55
C MET A 27 -5.08 -10.80 10.66
N SER A 28 -5.44 -10.31 11.85
CA SER A 28 -6.10 -11.14 12.86
C SER A 28 -7.42 -11.69 12.33
N SER A 29 -8.22 -10.82 11.71
CA SER A 29 -9.61 -11.07 11.33
C SER A 29 -9.82 -11.35 9.84
N CYS A 30 -8.81 -11.13 8.99
CA CYS A 30 -8.93 -11.31 7.53
C CYS A 30 -7.74 -12.02 6.89
N GLU A 31 -7.95 -12.57 5.69
CA GLU A 31 -6.90 -12.92 4.73
C GLU A 31 -6.69 -11.81 3.69
N PRO A 32 -5.47 -11.60 3.18
CA PRO A 32 -5.21 -10.76 2.01
C PRO A 32 -5.63 -11.47 0.73
N VAL A 33 -6.54 -10.88 -0.05
CA VAL A 33 -6.96 -11.39 -1.37
C VAL A 33 -6.18 -10.71 -2.49
N SER A 34 -6.01 -9.38 -2.43
CA SER A 34 -5.22 -8.62 -3.41
C SER A 34 -4.69 -7.33 -2.78
N ILE A 35 -3.39 -7.09 -2.93
CA ILE A 35 -2.67 -5.94 -2.36
C ILE A 35 -1.92 -5.27 -3.50
N ILE A 36 -2.46 -4.19 -4.07
CA ILE A 36 -1.95 -3.58 -5.31
C ILE A 36 -1.59 -2.12 -5.07
N ARG A 37 -0.34 -1.76 -5.35
CA ARG A 37 0.12 -0.37 -5.33
C ARG A 37 -0.30 0.37 -6.59
N LEU A 38 -0.89 1.53 -6.39
CA LEU A 38 -1.32 2.44 -7.45
C LEU A 38 -0.21 3.46 -7.75
N PRO A 39 -0.07 3.92 -9.01
CA PRO A 39 0.97 4.86 -9.38
C PRO A 39 0.69 6.23 -8.78
N ASN A 40 1.76 6.97 -8.45
CA ASN A 40 1.69 8.32 -7.90
C ASN A 40 0.88 9.28 -8.79
N ASN A 41 0.94 9.11 -10.11
CA ASN A 41 0.22 9.99 -11.04
C ASN A 41 -1.27 9.67 -11.22
N LEU A 42 -1.85 8.71 -10.48
CA LEU A 42 -3.27 8.35 -10.56
C LEU A 42 -4.21 9.55 -10.27
N PHE A 43 -3.85 10.39 -9.31
CA PHE A 43 -4.71 11.50 -8.85
C PHE A 43 -4.33 12.87 -9.44
N SER A 44 -3.29 12.94 -10.27
CA SER A 44 -2.72 14.22 -10.71
C SER A 44 -3.63 15.00 -11.65
N GLU A 45 -4.36 14.33 -12.54
CA GLU A 45 -5.27 14.99 -13.51
C GLU A 45 -6.50 15.63 -12.85
N TYR A 46 -7.01 15.04 -11.76
CA TYR A 46 -8.27 15.46 -11.11
C TYR A 46 -8.10 16.16 -9.75
N ALA A 47 -7.08 15.77 -8.97
CA ALA A 47 -6.81 16.33 -7.64
C ALA A 47 -5.52 17.18 -7.59
N GLY A 48 -4.68 17.15 -8.63
CA GLY A 48 -3.43 17.91 -8.66
C GLY A 48 -2.36 17.38 -7.70
N THR A 49 -2.44 16.11 -7.28
CA THR A 49 -1.52 15.49 -6.31
C THR A 49 -0.76 14.31 -6.92
N GLU A 50 0.43 14.02 -6.38
CA GLU A 50 1.29 12.89 -6.77
C GLU A 50 1.48 11.90 -5.59
N VAL A 51 0.42 11.72 -4.80
CA VAL A 51 0.44 10.87 -3.59
C VAL A 51 0.39 9.40 -3.98
N GLY A 52 1.32 8.61 -3.45
CA GLY A 52 1.31 7.16 -3.60
C GLY A 52 0.20 6.52 -2.74
N SER A 53 -0.64 5.70 -3.37
CA SER A 53 -1.71 4.93 -2.72
C SER A 53 -1.59 3.43 -2.96
N ASP A 54 -2.23 2.65 -2.08
CA ASP A 54 -2.37 1.19 -2.18
C ASP A 54 -3.87 0.82 -2.14
N LEU A 55 -4.31 -0.04 -3.06
CA LEU A 55 -5.59 -0.74 -3.02
C LEU A 55 -5.41 -2.05 -2.23
N ILE A 56 -6.26 -2.26 -1.23
CA ILE A 56 -6.24 -3.42 -0.35
C ILE A 56 -7.60 -4.11 -0.43
N VAL A 57 -7.60 -5.40 -0.77
CA VAL A 57 -8.78 -6.28 -0.75
C VAL A 57 -8.51 -7.46 0.17
N LEU A 58 -9.37 -7.64 1.17
CA LEU A 58 -9.28 -8.67 2.21
C LEU A 58 -10.56 -9.51 2.26
N GLN A 59 -10.47 -10.74 2.78
CA GLN A 59 -11.62 -11.61 3.07
C GLN A 59 -11.76 -11.86 4.58
N LYS A 60 -12.91 -11.51 5.16
CA LYS A 60 -13.20 -11.56 6.60
C LYS A 60 -13.44 -13.01 7.06
N ARG A 61 -12.54 -13.57 7.88
CA ARG A 61 -12.58 -14.96 8.37
C ARG A 61 -13.62 -15.17 9.49
N GLU A 62 -13.77 -16.42 9.93
CA GLU A 62 -14.38 -16.75 11.23
C GLU A 62 -13.36 -16.64 12.38
N GLN A 63 -13.85 -16.39 13.59
CA GLN A 63 -13.01 -16.20 14.78
C GLN A 63 -12.19 -17.43 15.19
N GLN A 64 -12.46 -18.61 14.63
CA GLN A 64 -11.73 -19.85 14.95
C GLN A 64 -10.49 -20.05 14.06
N ASP A 65 -10.48 -19.50 12.83
CA ASP A 65 -9.37 -19.65 11.86
C ASP A 65 -8.31 -18.53 11.93
N GLN A 66 -8.33 -17.72 12.99
CA GLN A 66 -7.42 -16.56 13.16
C GLN A 66 -5.94 -16.97 13.31
N PHE A 67 -5.67 -18.17 13.82
CA PHE A 67 -4.32 -18.61 14.21
C PHE A 67 -3.43 -19.12 13.05
N VAL A 68 -3.99 -19.31 11.85
CA VAL A 68 -3.19 -19.75 10.68
C VAL A 68 -2.54 -18.55 10.01
N SER A 69 -1.25 -18.33 10.27
CA SER A 69 -0.43 -17.36 9.54
C SER A 69 0.06 -17.95 8.22
N THR A 70 -0.18 -17.23 7.12
CA THR A 70 0.26 -17.56 5.76
C THR A 70 1.47 -16.70 5.37
N PRO A 71 2.31 -17.12 4.40
CA PRO A 71 3.37 -16.27 3.85
C PRO A 71 2.86 -14.90 3.38
N GLU A 72 1.66 -14.86 2.82
CA GLU A 72 0.96 -13.66 2.35
C GLU A 72 0.59 -12.73 3.50
N LYS A 73 0.05 -13.26 4.61
CA LYS A 73 -0.22 -12.48 5.84
C LYS A 73 1.07 -11.90 6.42
N GLN A 74 2.13 -12.70 6.52
CA GLN A 74 3.41 -12.21 7.03
C GLN A 74 4.03 -11.16 6.08
N ALA A 75 3.86 -11.30 4.77
CA ALA A 75 4.30 -10.30 3.79
C ALA A 75 3.53 -8.98 3.91
N PHE A 76 2.24 -9.01 4.24
CA PHE A 76 1.44 -7.82 4.52
C PHE A 76 1.82 -7.14 5.85
N ILE A 77 2.02 -7.92 6.91
CA ILE A 77 2.44 -7.39 8.24
C ILE A 77 3.82 -6.75 8.16
N GLU A 78 4.79 -7.45 7.57
CA GLU A 78 6.20 -7.05 7.64
C GLU A 78 6.61 -5.99 6.61
N SER A 79 7.51 -5.10 7.03
CA SER A 79 8.12 -4.07 6.19
C SER A 79 9.64 -4.15 6.27
N ARG A 80 10.33 -4.05 5.12
CA ARG A 80 11.81 -4.07 5.04
C ARG A 80 12.34 -2.70 4.65
N THR A 81 13.49 -2.32 5.20
CA THR A 81 14.25 -1.14 4.73
C THR A 81 15.26 -1.57 3.68
N LEU A 82 15.24 -0.88 2.53
CA LEU A 82 16.16 -1.07 1.42
C LEU A 82 17.51 -0.39 1.71
N SER A 83 18.56 -0.74 0.97
CA SER A 83 19.91 -0.18 1.14
C SER A 83 20.02 1.34 0.94
N ASN A 84 19.05 1.95 0.26
CA ASN A 84 18.92 3.40 0.09
C ASN A 84 18.09 4.08 1.20
N GLY A 85 17.75 3.37 2.27
CA GLY A 85 17.00 3.90 3.42
C GLY A 85 15.49 3.93 3.25
N ILE A 86 14.95 3.57 2.08
CA ILE A 86 13.49 3.55 1.84
C ILE A 86 12.91 2.29 2.51
N THR A 87 11.90 2.45 3.36
CA THR A 87 11.13 1.31 3.88
C THR A 87 9.96 0.98 2.95
N VAL A 88 9.78 -0.29 2.64
CA VAL A 88 8.70 -0.81 1.79
C VAL A 88 8.04 -2.04 2.42
N ASN A 89 6.75 -2.23 2.18
CA ASN A 89 6.02 -3.43 2.60
C ASN A 89 6.56 -4.70 1.89
N ASN A 90 6.44 -5.87 2.53
CA ASN A 90 6.88 -7.12 1.95
C ASN A 90 5.92 -7.72 0.92
N SER A 91 4.64 -7.31 0.86
CA SER A 91 3.76 -7.57 -0.29
C SER A 91 4.34 -7.00 -1.60
N PHE A 92 5.15 -5.94 -1.54
CA PHE A 92 5.84 -5.37 -2.70
C PHE A 92 7.32 -5.80 -2.73
N LYS A 93 7.59 -7.12 -2.68
CA LYS A 93 8.96 -7.65 -2.77
C LYS A 93 9.53 -7.53 -4.19
N THR A 94 8.72 -7.86 -5.18
CA THR A 94 9.07 -8.03 -6.61
C THR A 94 8.52 -6.91 -7.50
N PHE A 95 7.73 -5.98 -6.94
CA PHE A 95 6.98 -4.91 -7.63
C PHE A 95 5.96 -5.38 -8.71
N ASP A 96 5.75 -6.68 -8.85
CA ASP A 96 4.73 -7.35 -9.68
C ASP A 96 3.27 -7.01 -9.33
N ARG A 97 3.03 -6.48 -8.13
CA ARG A 97 1.76 -5.89 -7.67
C ARG A 97 1.84 -4.37 -7.50
N VAL A 98 2.60 -3.71 -8.37
CA VAL A 98 2.63 -2.25 -8.52
C VAL A 98 2.23 -1.89 -9.95
N VAL A 99 1.16 -1.12 -10.14
CA VAL A 99 0.70 -0.70 -11.46
C VAL A 99 1.58 0.45 -11.97
N HIS A 100 2.55 0.16 -12.85
CA HIS A 100 3.48 1.17 -13.37
C HIS A 100 4.01 0.87 -14.78
N THR A 101 4.49 1.91 -15.44
CA THR A 101 5.31 1.86 -16.68
C THR A 101 6.72 2.41 -16.47
N ASP A 102 6.99 2.97 -15.30
CA ASP A 102 8.22 3.69 -14.95
C ASP A 102 8.33 3.77 -13.41
N ALA A 103 9.56 3.76 -12.89
CA ALA A 103 9.83 3.81 -11.46
C ALA A 103 11.15 4.52 -11.18
N LYS A 104 11.17 5.41 -10.19
CA LYS A 104 12.35 6.16 -9.74
C LYS A 104 12.44 6.23 -8.21
N VAL A 105 13.64 6.51 -7.70
CA VAL A 105 13.81 7.03 -6.34
C VAL A 105 13.60 8.54 -6.38
N ASP A 106 12.77 9.05 -5.48
CA ASP A 106 12.49 10.48 -5.30
C ASP A 106 12.09 10.74 -3.83
N THR A 107 11.41 11.84 -3.52
CA THR A 107 10.82 12.09 -2.19
C THR A 107 9.30 11.88 -2.12
N ASP A 108 8.80 11.48 -0.96
CA ASP A 108 7.38 11.54 -0.60
C ASP A 108 6.92 13.01 -0.35
N PRO A 109 5.60 13.27 -0.17
CA PRO A 109 5.08 14.61 0.12
C PRO A 109 5.60 15.25 1.42
N TYR A 110 6.38 14.53 2.25
CA TYR A 110 6.99 15.00 3.47
C TYR A 110 8.53 15.12 3.36
N GLY A 111 9.09 14.98 2.15
CA GLY A 111 10.52 15.11 1.88
C GLY A 111 11.37 13.88 2.23
N LYS A 112 10.77 12.72 2.53
CA LYS A 112 11.49 11.48 2.84
C LYS A 112 11.76 10.68 1.58
N PRO A 113 12.90 9.97 1.45
CA PRO A 113 13.17 9.10 0.30
C PRO A 113 12.07 8.04 0.10
N ALA A 114 11.57 7.93 -1.13
CA ALA A 114 10.49 7.03 -1.52
C ALA A 114 10.68 6.49 -2.96
N MET A 115 10.05 5.34 -3.24
CA MET A 115 9.90 4.85 -4.61
C MET A 115 8.66 5.53 -5.23
N VAL A 116 8.86 6.28 -6.31
CA VAL A 116 7.79 6.91 -7.07
C VAL A 116 7.55 6.12 -8.35
N PHE A 117 6.31 5.70 -8.54
CA PHE A 117 5.86 4.87 -9.67
C PHE A 117 4.92 5.67 -10.56
N THR A 118 5.09 5.61 -11.89
CA THR A 118 4.21 6.33 -12.82
C THR A 118 3.75 5.48 -14.01
N HIS A 119 2.54 5.76 -14.48
CA HIS A 119 1.90 5.09 -15.61
C HIS A 119 1.71 6.08 -16.78
N LYS A 120 2.34 5.80 -17.92
CA LYS A 120 2.38 6.70 -19.10
C LYS A 120 1.09 6.66 -19.92
N ASP A 121 0.43 5.49 -20.00
CA ASP A 121 -0.78 5.30 -20.82
C ASP A 121 -2.08 5.78 -20.13
N GLY A 122 -1.96 6.74 -19.21
CA GLY A 122 -3.06 7.35 -18.46
C GLY A 122 -3.97 6.35 -17.73
N ILE A 123 -5.21 6.76 -17.49
CA ILE A 123 -6.21 6.01 -16.72
C ILE A 123 -6.63 4.71 -17.42
N GLU A 124 -6.65 4.69 -18.76
CA GLU A 124 -7.00 3.47 -19.51
C GLU A 124 -5.97 2.35 -19.31
N GLY A 125 -4.67 2.69 -19.36
CA GLY A 125 -3.59 1.77 -19.04
C GLY A 125 -3.62 1.29 -17.59
N ILE A 126 -3.77 2.21 -16.63
CA ILE A 126 -3.90 1.88 -15.20
C ILE A 126 -5.07 0.92 -14.98
N ALA A 127 -6.24 1.20 -15.56
CA ALA A 127 -7.44 0.38 -15.40
C ALA A 127 -7.37 -0.99 -16.11
N LYS A 128 -6.58 -1.11 -17.18
CA LYS A 128 -6.27 -2.37 -17.86
C LYS A 128 -5.39 -3.26 -16.97
N ASP A 129 -4.29 -2.71 -16.46
CA ASP A 129 -3.28 -3.49 -15.74
C ASP A 129 -3.75 -3.83 -14.31
N LEU A 130 -4.41 -2.89 -13.63
CA LEU A 130 -5.11 -3.13 -12.36
C LEU A 130 -6.14 -4.27 -12.49
N ARG A 131 -6.91 -4.30 -13.58
CA ARG A 131 -7.90 -5.36 -13.85
C ARG A 131 -7.24 -6.72 -14.04
N GLN A 132 -6.08 -6.78 -14.69
CA GLN A 132 -5.33 -8.03 -14.87
C GLN A 132 -4.77 -8.53 -13.54
N MET A 133 -4.15 -7.66 -12.73
CA MET A 133 -3.66 -8.03 -11.39
C MET A 133 -4.79 -8.52 -10.47
N LEU A 134 -5.91 -7.77 -10.38
CA LEU A 134 -7.08 -8.17 -9.59
C LEU A 134 -7.64 -9.53 -10.04
N LYS A 135 -7.73 -9.78 -11.35
CA LYS A 135 -8.20 -11.05 -11.90
C LYS A 135 -7.30 -12.22 -11.52
N GLU A 136 -5.98 -12.05 -11.57
CA GLU A 136 -5.02 -13.06 -11.12
C GLU A 136 -5.13 -13.33 -9.63
N ASP A 137 -5.16 -12.28 -8.81
CA ASP A 137 -5.19 -12.37 -7.36
C ASP A 137 -6.47 -13.04 -6.86
N PHE A 138 -7.63 -12.61 -7.34
CA PHE A 138 -8.91 -13.24 -7.02
C PHE A 138 -8.96 -14.70 -7.50
N SER A 139 -8.25 -15.07 -8.58
CA SER A 139 -8.18 -16.48 -9.02
C SER A 139 -7.28 -17.37 -8.16
N ARG A 140 -6.44 -16.79 -7.30
CA ARG A 140 -5.47 -17.50 -6.43
C ARG A 140 -5.87 -17.49 -4.96
N TYR A 141 -6.37 -16.37 -4.46
CA TYR A 141 -6.46 -16.08 -3.02
C TYR A 141 -7.89 -15.90 -2.49
N LEU A 142 -8.90 -15.77 -3.35
CA LEU A 142 -10.30 -15.71 -2.91
C LEU A 142 -10.82 -17.12 -2.59
N ASP A 143 -11.20 -17.39 -1.33
CA ASP A 143 -12.04 -18.55 -1.05
C ASP A 143 -13.49 -18.24 -1.46
N LEU A 144 -13.78 -18.59 -2.72
CA LEU A 144 -15.11 -18.43 -3.30
C LEU A 144 -16.17 -19.29 -2.59
N LYS A 145 -15.81 -20.41 -1.96
CA LYS A 145 -16.77 -21.26 -1.23
C LYS A 145 -17.15 -20.59 0.10
N HIS A 146 -16.16 -20.13 0.85
CA HIS A 146 -16.37 -19.40 2.12
C HIS A 146 -17.09 -18.07 1.89
N TYR A 147 -16.86 -17.40 0.76
CA TYR A 147 -17.68 -16.25 0.32
C TYR A 147 -19.13 -16.66 0.05
N GLN A 148 -19.35 -17.73 -0.72
CA GLN A 148 -20.69 -18.14 -1.15
C GLN A 148 -21.57 -18.67 -0.01
N SER A 149 -21.02 -19.43 0.95
CA SER A 149 -21.80 -19.93 2.10
C SER A 149 -22.43 -18.79 2.89
N HIS A 150 -21.62 -17.80 3.29
CA HIS A 150 -22.10 -16.68 4.09
C HIS A 150 -22.87 -15.62 3.27
N ALA A 151 -22.71 -15.60 1.94
CA ALA A 151 -23.59 -14.82 1.06
C ALA A 151 -25.02 -15.39 1.07
N GLN A 152 -25.19 -16.72 1.12
CA GLN A 152 -26.50 -17.37 1.22
C GLN A 152 -27.12 -17.18 2.61
N ASP A 153 -26.36 -17.40 3.70
CA ASP A 153 -26.78 -17.13 5.08
C ASP A 153 -27.37 -15.72 5.23
N THR A 154 -26.70 -14.71 4.64
CA THR A 154 -27.12 -13.31 4.68
C THR A 154 -28.47 -13.09 4.01
N VAL A 155 -28.73 -13.71 2.86
CA VAL A 155 -30.01 -13.57 2.14
C VAL A 155 -31.16 -14.20 2.90
N GLU A 156 -30.99 -15.41 3.44
CA GLU A 156 -32.03 -16.09 4.23
C GLU A 156 -32.33 -15.35 5.53
N ARG A 157 -31.31 -14.78 6.18
CA ARG A 157 -31.46 -13.99 7.41
C ARG A 157 -32.21 -12.68 7.17
N VAL A 158 -31.90 -11.95 6.09
CA VAL A 158 -32.62 -10.74 5.70
C VAL A 158 -34.07 -11.05 5.30
N GLN A 159 -34.33 -12.13 4.57
CA GLN A 159 -35.69 -12.55 4.27
C GLN A 159 -36.47 -12.91 5.54
N SER A 160 -35.86 -13.68 6.45
CA SER A 160 -36.47 -14.05 7.75
C SER A 160 -36.83 -12.84 8.60
N GLN A 161 -35.97 -11.81 8.64
CA GLN A 161 -36.27 -10.55 9.32
C GLN A 161 -37.36 -9.74 8.60
N THR A 162 -37.43 -9.81 7.26
CA THR A 162 -38.47 -9.14 6.47
C THR A 162 -39.86 -9.70 6.78
N VAL A 163 -40.03 -11.03 6.91
CA VAL A 163 -41.33 -11.63 7.27
C VAL A 163 -41.75 -11.33 8.73
N ALA A 164 -40.81 -10.96 9.60
CA ALA A 164 -41.11 -10.50 10.96
C ALA A 164 -41.51 -9.02 11.03
N ALA A 165 -41.31 -8.25 9.95
CA ALA A 165 -41.50 -6.79 9.92
C ALA A 165 -42.72 -6.32 9.10
N THR A 166 -43.58 -7.24 8.62
CA THR A 166 -44.67 -6.92 7.68
C THR A 166 -45.84 -6.08 8.22
N ASP A 167 -45.84 -5.73 9.51
CA ASP A 167 -46.93 -4.98 10.19
C ASP A 167 -46.62 -3.49 10.48
N ILE A 168 -45.65 -2.89 9.77
CA ILE A 168 -45.47 -1.42 9.74
C ILE A 168 -45.52 -0.93 8.29
N LYS A 169 -46.51 -0.07 7.99
CA LYS A 169 -46.64 0.56 6.66
C LYS A 169 -45.51 1.58 6.43
N PRO A 170 -44.80 1.55 5.28
CA PRO A 170 -43.78 2.55 4.97
C PRO A 170 -44.40 3.90 4.57
N THR A 171 -44.47 4.84 5.50
CA THR A 171 -44.61 6.27 5.18
C THR A 171 -43.28 6.80 4.64
N LEU A 172 -43.25 7.28 3.40
CA LEU A 172 -42.06 7.88 2.80
C LEU A 172 -41.78 9.25 3.44
N ASN A 173 -40.74 9.33 4.27
CA ASN A 173 -40.15 10.58 4.73
C ASN A 173 -38.91 10.91 3.88
N PRO A 174 -38.93 11.95 3.02
CA PRO A 174 -37.77 12.32 2.20
C PRO A 174 -36.74 13.11 3.04
N GLY A 175 -35.96 12.40 3.87
CA GLY A 175 -34.95 13.05 4.72
C GLY A 175 -33.88 12.14 5.37
N GLU A 176 -34.06 10.82 5.38
CA GLU A 176 -33.10 9.91 6.04
C GLU A 176 -31.92 9.53 5.11
N PRO A 177 -30.68 9.40 5.64
CA PRO A 177 -29.56 8.84 4.91
C PRO A 177 -29.84 7.40 4.43
N ARG A 178 -29.29 7.02 3.28
CA ARG A 178 -29.46 5.67 2.71
C ARG A 178 -28.60 4.58 3.34
N PHE A 179 -27.83 4.92 4.36
CA PHE A 179 -26.98 4.03 5.12
C PHE A 179 -27.22 4.34 6.61
N PRO A 180 -27.39 3.32 7.48
CA PRO A 180 -27.45 3.57 8.91
C PRO A 180 -26.09 4.09 9.40
N ASP A 181 -26.10 5.03 10.34
CA ASP A 181 -24.87 5.59 10.93
C ASP A 181 -24.14 4.58 11.85
N ASP A 182 -24.74 3.42 12.13
CA ASP A 182 -24.12 2.28 12.79
C ASP A 182 -23.09 1.60 11.86
N LEU A 183 -21.83 2.03 11.94
CA LEU A 183 -20.68 1.35 11.32
C LEU A 183 -20.60 -0.12 11.80
N ASP A 184 -20.22 -1.05 10.91
CA ASP A 184 -19.90 -2.45 11.31
C ASP A 184 -18.85 -2.39 12.44
N PRO A 185 -19.03 -3.07 13.59
CA PRO A 185 -18.05 -3.06 14.68
C PRO A 185 -16.62 -3.44 14.26
N PHE A 186 -16.46 -4.13 13.12
CA PHE A 186 -15.17 -4.36 12.48
C PHE A 186 -14.54 -3.08 11.89
N TRP A 187 -15.32 -2.21 11.25
CA TRP A 187 -14.83 -0.91 10.79
C TRP A 187 -14.52 0.01 11.96
N GLN A 188 -15.37 0.01 13.00
CA GLN A 188 -15.13 0.78 14.22
C GLN A 188 -13.82 0.35 14.91
N ALA A 189 -13.55 -0.95 15.02
CA ALA A 189 -12.28 -1.46 15.54
C ALA A 189 -11.06 -1.05 14.69
N ILE A 190 -11.21 -1.02 13.35
CA ILE A 190 -10.14 -0.53 12.46
C ILE A 190 -9.93 0.98 12.64
N GLU A 191 -10.99 1.77 12.80
CA GLU A 191 -10.89 3.22 13.04
C GLU A 191 -10.28 3.52 14.42
N ASP A 192 -10.64 2.78 15.47
CA ASP A 192 -10.04 2.90 16.81
C ASP A 192 -8.52 2.58 16.80
N ASP A 193 -8.09 1.53 16.09
CA ASP A 193 -6.68 1.16 15.92
C ASP A 193 -5.88 2.16 15.05
N TRP A 194 -6.56 2.90 14.18
CA TRP A 194 -5.95 3.80 13.19
C TRP A 194 -5.93 5.27 13.65
N PHE A 195 -6.97 5.71 14.35
CA PHE A 195 -7.19 7.06 14.84
C PHE A 195 -7.47 7.10 16.36
N PRO A 196 -6.55 6.61 17.21
CA PRO A 196 -6.77 6.57 18.66
C PRO A 196 -6.91 7.97 19.28
N ASN A 197 -8.17 8.38 19.48
CA ASN A 197 -8.68 9.66 20.02
C ASN A 197 -8.48 10.94 19.17
N ASP A 198 -9.42 11.19 18.25
CA ASP A 198 -9.74 12.55 17.74
C ASP A 198 -10.97 13.18 18.43
N ASN A 199 -11.11 12.98 19.75
CA ASN A 199 -12.15 13.58 20.61
C ASN A 199 -11.89 15.08 20.90
N GLN A 200 -11.54 15.88 19.88
CA GLN A 200 -11.42 17.33 19.97
C GLN A 200 -12.33 18.03 18.95
N THR A 201 -13.48 18.51 19.43
CA THR A 201 -14.46 19.25 18.64
C THR A 201 -13.89 20.56 18.07
N GLY A 202 -13.62 20.59 16.77
CA GLY A 202 -13.15 21.78 16.04
C GLY A 202 -13.85 21.92 14.69
N ALA A 203 -14.77 22.88 14.56
CA ALA A 203 -15.67 22.98 13.41
C ALA A 203 -14.96 23.27 12.07
N VAL A 204 -15.39 22.58 11.01
CA VAL A 204 -14.92 22.76 9.63
C VAL A 204 -15.15 24.19 9.14
N LYS A 205 -14.14 24.79 8.49
CA LYS A 205 -14.33 25.82 7.48
C LYS A 205 -13.49 25.55 6.24
N SER A 206 -14.16 25.20 5.14
CA SER A 206 -13.59 25.17 3.80
C SER A 206 -13.49 26.59 3.24
N THR A 207 -12.26 27.12 3.12
CA THR A 207 -12.00 28.37 2.38
C THR A 207 -11.34 28.00 1.05
N ILE A 208 -12.05 28.20 -0.06
CA ILE A 208 -11.51 28.12 -1.41
C ILE A 208 -11.08 29.53 -1.82
N GLU A 209 -9.81 29.73 -2.17
CA GLU A 209 -9.28 30.99 -2.69
C GLU A 209 -8.32 30.72 -3.87
N ASN A 210 -8.26 31.61 -4.88
CA ASN A 210 -7.77 31.29 -6.23
C ASN A 210 -6.55 32.14 -6.69
N LYS A 211 -5.38 31.49 -6.87
CA LYS A 211 -4.25 31.81 -7.82
C LYS A 211 -3.63 33.24 -7.80
N PRO A 212 -2.53 33.57 -8.54
CA PRO A 212 -1.65 32.81 -9.48
C PRO A 212 -0.25 32.54 -8.85
N ASP A 213 0.95 32.41 -9.47
CA ASP A 213 1.46 32.56 -10.86
C ASP A 213 2.75 31.71 -11.12
N LEU A 214 3.33 31.79 -12.34
CA LEU A 214 4.43 30.97 -12.88
C LEU A 214 5.88 31.46 -12.59
N LYS A 215 6.81 30.50 -12.44
CA LYS A 215 8.17 30.48 -13.08
C LYS A 215 8.51 28.99 -13.38
N LYS A 216 8.66 28.48 -14.62
CA LYS A 216 9.55 28.76 -15.77
C LYS A 216 10.96 28.11 -15.71
N GLN A 217 11.15 27.09 -16.59
CA GLN A 217 12.37 26.76 -17.38
C GLN A 217 13.57 26.12 -16.63
N GLN A 218 14.44 25.24 -17.20
CA GLN A 218 14.56 24.59 -18.54
C GLN A 218 15.39 23.25 -18.44
N PRO A 219 15.80 22.50 -19.50
CA PRO A 219 15.84 21.02 -19.45
C PRO A 219 17.22 20.36 -19.78
N ILE A 220 17.17 19.04 -20.09
CA ILE A 220 18.18 18.15 -20.72
C ILE A 220 19.09 17.37 -19.75
N TYR A 221 18.91 16.03 -19.71
CA TYR A 221 19.88 15.09 -20.32
C TYR A 221 19.26 13.71 -20.54
N SER A 222 19.53 13.11 -21.71
CA SER A 222 19.13 11.75 -22.07
C SER A 222 20.31 10.79 -21.90
N GLY A 223 20.17 9.79 -21.03
CA GLY A 223 21.18 8.73 -20.84
C GLY A 223 20.52 7.37 -20.74
N GLN A 224 20.76 6.50 -21.72
CA GLN A 224 20.41 5.08 -21.62
C GLN A 224 21.47 4.37 -20.79
N GLY A 225 21.06 3.63 -19.76
CA GLY A 225 21.95 2.85 -18.92
C GLY A 225 21.16 1.86 -18.08
N ALA A 226 21.10 0.61 -18.53
CA ALA A 226 20.65 -0.48 -17.68
C ALA A 226 21.72 -0.73 -16.62
N LEU A 227 21.37 -0.52 -15.35
CA LEU A 227 22.26 -0.68 -14.21
C LEU A 227 21.52 -1.51 -13.16
N PHE A 228 21.83 -2.81 -13.08
CA PHE A 228 21.83 -3.69 -11.89
C PHE A 228 22.09 -5.12 -12.36
N ASP A 229 23.36 -5.46 -12.52
CA ASP A 229 23.81 -6.84 -12.75
C ASP A 229 25.25 -6.97 -12.22
N MET A 230 25.42 -7.67 -11.09
CA MET A 230 26.68 -8.20 -10.52
C MET A 230 26.44 -8.67 -9.08
N ASP A 231 26.44 -9.99 -8.88
CA ASP A 231 26.45 -10.63 -7.55
C ASP A 231 27.81 -10.53 -6.84
N ASP A 232 27.82 -10.87 -5.55
CA ASP A 232 29.02 -10.96 -4.71
C ASP A 232 30.13 -11.87 -5.30
N THR A 233 31.37 -11.39 -5.27
CA THR A 233 32.45 -12.18 -4.63
C THR A 233 33.71 -11.35 -4.30
N ALA A 234 34.18 -11.52 -3.07
CA ALA A 234 35.55 -11.34 -2.58
C ALA A 234 36.39 -10.11 -2.99
N ILE A 235 36.81 -9.33 -1.98
CA ILE A 235 38.25 -9.10 -1.70
C ILE A 235 38.43 -8.68 -0.24
N GLN A 236 39.43 -9.26 0.44
CA GLN A 236 39.80 -8.93 1.81
C GLN A 236 40.66 -7.65 1.83
N LYS A 237 40.58 -6.85 2.89
CA LYS A 237 41.47 -5.69 3.11
C LYS A 237 42.34 -5.90 4.35
N GLU A 238 43.63 -6.12 4.12
CA GLU A 238 44.66 -5.93 5.14
C GLU A 238 45.02 -4.43 5.28
N PRO A 239 45.55 -3.98 6.43
CA PRO A 239 45.87 -2.58 6.69
C PRO A 239 47.17 -2.11 6.02
N PRO A 240 47.35 -0.79 5.78
CA PRO A 240 48.51 -0.25 5.07
C PRO A 240 49.79 -0.26 5.91
N ALA A 241 50.91 -0.66 5.29
CA ALA A 241 52.25 -0.49 5.83
C ALA A 241 52.92 0.79 5.30
N THR A 242 53.71 1.47 6.14
CA THR A 242 54.33 2.76 5.82
C THR A 242 55.63 2.58 5.02
N GLU A 243 55.74 3.22 3.86
CA GLU A 243 56.96 3.18 3.04
C GLU A 243 58.14 3.94 3.67
N ALA A 244 59.34 3.36 3.60
CA ALA A 244 60.60 4.00 3.97
C ALA A 244 61.52 4.10 2.73
N LYS A 245 62.18 5.26 2.56
CA LYS A 245 63.04 5.53 1.39
C LYS A 245 64.29 4.66 1.37
N PRO A 246 64.66 4.04 0.22
CA PRO A 246 66.00 3.52 0.02
C PRO A 246 67.00 4.65 -0.31
N ARG A 247 68.26 4.48 0.12
CA ARG A 247 69.43 5.12 -0.48
C ARG A 247 70.41 4.03 -0.94
N GLN A 248 70.97 4.19 -2.12
CA GLN A 248 71.89 3.25 -2.74
C GLN A 248 73.30 3.38 -2.15
N ALA A 249 74.05 2.29 -2.12
CA ALA A 249 75.49 2.28 -1.81
C ALA A 249 76.18 1.08 -2.49
N ILE A 250 76.92 1.33 -3.58
CA ILE A 250 77.89 0.39 -4.17
C ILE A 250 79.06 1.20 -4.77
N THR A 251 80.25 1.03 -4.20
CA THR A 251 81.57 1.23 -4.84
C THR A 251 82.50 0.14 -4.30
N GLN A 252 83.54 -0.24 -5.05
CA GLN A 252 84.21 -1.54 -4.94
C GLN A 252 85.52 -1.56 -4.10
N GLU A 253 85.94 -2.80 -3.84
CA GLU A 253 87.24 -3.36 -3.40
C GLU A 253 88.52 -2.73 -4.02
N PRO A 254 89.75 -3.05 -3.52
CA PRO A 254 90.13 -4.18 -2.65
C PRO A 254 90.71 -3.84 -1.26
#